data_AF-A0A0F6W293-F1
#
_entry.id   AF-A0A0F6W293-F1
#
_cell.length_a   1.000
_cell.length_b   1.000
_cell.length_c   1.000
_cell.angle_alpha   90.00
_cell.angle_beta   90.00
_cell.angle_gamma   90.00
#
_symmetry.space_group_name_H-M   'P 1'
#
loop_
_entity.id
_entity.type
_entity.pdbx_description
1 polymer ?
#
loop_
_entity_poly.entity_id
_entity_poly.type
_entity_poly.pdbx_seq_one_letter_code
_entity_poly.pdbx_strand_id
1 'polypeptide(L)'
;MFEFDSGAVRDAAKAYESIQLQPAQEALVKDLGNLVGPKIGLDPFPCRGFWLMAVRAWQVEHATTADSIGAMPPEKRAAAAREIAKHFRDIVGKQLRDPREQSRLDRVLDDAFAHYLARYNKR
;
A
#
# COMPACT_ATOMS: atom_id res chain seq x y z
N MET A 1 -17.71 8.91 -3.31
CA MET A 1 -16.46 9.70 -3.26
C MET A 1 -15.90 9.42 -1.88
N PHE A 2 -14.64 9.00 -1.75
CA PHE A 2 -14.10 8.67 -0.44
C PHE A 2 -13.80 9.95 0.34
N GLU A 3 -14.08 9.94 1.64
CA GLU A 3 -13.81 11.07 2.53
C GLU A 3 -12.84 10.65 3.64
N PHE A 4 -11.74 11.38 3.80
CA PHE A 4 -10.65 11.04 4.73
C PHE A 4 -10.51 12.05 5.88
N ASP A 5 -9.96 11.57 6.99
CA ASP A 5 -9.42 12.45 8.03
C ASP A 5 -8.14 13.16 7.53
N SER A 6 -8.17 14.50 7.50
CA SER A 6 -7.07 15.32 7.00
C SER A 6 -5.83 15.32 7.91
N GLY A 7 -5.99 15.05 9.21
CA GLY A 7 -4.86 14.92 10.13
C GLY A 7 -4.03 13.68 9.80
N ALA A 8 -4.70 12.54 9.66
CA ALA A 8 -4.05 11.26 9.40
C ALA A 8 -3.37 11.21 8.00
N VAL A 9 -3.95 11.87 7.00
CA VAL A 9 -3.35 12.06 5.66
C VAL A 9 -2.02 12.82 5.74
N ARG A 10 -1.93 13.84 6.59
CA ARG A 10 -0.72 14.65 6.75
C ARG A 10 0.40 13.88 7.43
N ASP A 11 0.07 13.06 8.42
CA ASP A 11 1.06 12.25 9.13
C ASP A 11 1.65 11.16 8.24
N ALA A 12 0.84 10.57 7.36
CA ALA A 12 1.31 9.62 6.35
C ALA A 12 2.28 10.26 5.34
N ALA A 13 2.02 11.50 4.92
CA ALA A 13 2.90 12.26 4.03
C ALA A 13 4.28 12.48 4.67
N LYS A 14 4.33 12.88 5.94
CA LYS A 14 5.60 13.06 6.68
C LYS A 14 6.36 11.76 6.86
N ALA A 15 5.65 10.67 7.16
CA ALA A 15 6.27 9.35 7.30
C ALA A 15 6.99 8.94 6.01
N TYR A 16 6.37 9.19 4.84
CA TYR A 16 6.97 8.89 3.54
C TYR A 16 8.30 9.64 3.31
N GLU A 17 8.36 10.93 3.61
CA GLU A 17 9.56 11.76 3.40
C GLU A 17 10.79 11.27 4.19
N SER A 18 10.58 10.50 5.26
CA SER A 18 11.65 10.01 6.13
C SER A 18 12.20 8.63 5.77
N ILE A 19 11.62 7.93 4.79
CA ILE A 19 11.96 6.53 4.50
C ILE A 19 12.92 6.44 3.31
N GLN A 20 14.01 5.68 3.47
CA GLN A 20 14.92 5.32 2.38
C GLN A 20 14.51 3.99 1.76
N LEU A 21 14.23 3.98 0.46
CA LEU A 21 13.81 2.80 -0.30
C LEU A 21 14.82 2.48 -1.40
N GLN A 22 14.90 1.21 -1.80
CA GLN A 22 15.58 0.84 -3.04
C GLN A 22 14.79 1.37 -4.26
N PRO A 23 15.44 1.69 -5.40
CA PRO A 23 14.76 2.27 -6.56
C PRO A 23 13.58 1.45 -7.09
N ALA A 24 13.67 0.11 -7.04
CA ALA A 24 12.59 -0.77 -7.46
C ALA A 24 11.37 -0.73 -6.51
N GLN A 25 11.62 -0.60 -5.20
CA GLN A 25 10.57 -0.45 -4.20
C GLN A 25 9.91 0.92 -4.30
N GLU A 26 10.71 1.97 -4.53
CA GLU A 26 10.20 3.32 -4.76
C GLU A 26 9.29 3.37 -6.00
N ALA A 27 9.71 2.74 -7.10
CA ALA A 27 8.89 2.64 -8.31
C ALA A 27 7.58 1.89 -8.07
N LEU A 28 7.60 0.77 -7.33
CA LEU A 28 6.39 0.04 -6.97
C LEU A 28 5.44 0.88 -6.13
N VAL A 29 5.92 1.49 -5.05
CA VAL A 29 5.11 2.29 -4.14
C VAL A 29 4.53 3.50 -4.86
N LYS A 30 5.32 4.13 -5.74
CA LYS A 30 4.86 5.23 -6.59
C LYS A 30 3.73 4.80 -7.53
N ASP A 31 3.90 3.68 -8.24
CA ASP A 31 2.89 3.16 -9.17
C ASP A 31 1.60 2.77 -8.43
N LEU A 32 1.71 2.12 -7.27
CA LEU A 32 0.56 1.81 -6.40
C LEU A 32 -0.14 3.08 -5.90
N GLY A 33 0.60 4.09 -5.47
CA GLY A 33 0.02 5.36 -5.03
C GLY A 33 -0.70 6.11 -6.15
N ASN A 34 -0.15 6.09 -7.36
CA ASN A 34 -0.77 6.70 -8.54
C ASN A 34 -2.02 5.92 -9.02
N LEU A 35 -2.04 4.59 -8.82
CA LEU A 35 -3.15 3.74 -9.22
C LEU A 35 -4.31 3.81 -8.21
N VAL A 36 -3.99 3.74 -6.92
CA VAL A 36 -4.98 3.63 -5.85
C VAL A 36 -5.47 4.99 -5.39
N GLY A 37 -4.57 5.96 -5.21
CA GLY A 37 -4.87 7.29 -4.65
C GLY A 37 -6.08 7.95 -5.33
N PRO A 38 -6.04 8.20 -6.65
CA PRO A 38 -7.15 8.85 -7.35
C PRO A 38 -8.47 8.06 -7.27
N LYS A 39 -8.41 6.73 -7.33
CA LYS A 39 -9.60 5.87 -7.21
C LYS A 39 -10.25 5.99 -5.84
N ILE A 40 -9.43 6.26 -4.83
CA ILE A 40 -9.87 6.53 -3.47
C ILE A 40 -9.91 8.02 -3.13
N GLY A 41 -9.93 8.96 -4.08
CA GLY A 41 -10.05 10.39 -3.78
C GLY A 41 -8.90 10.97 -2.92
N LEU A 42 -7.74 10.30 -2.89
CA LEU A 42 -6.53 10.78 -2.25
C LEU A 42 -5.52 11.24 -3.30
N ASP A 43 -4.73 12.25 -2.92
CA ASP A 43 -3.52 12.55 -3.67
C ASP A 43 -2.57 11.35 -3.65
N PRO A 44 -1.82 11.09 -4.73
CA PRO A 44 -0.90 9.97 -4.80
C PRO A 44 0.15 9.97 -3.70
N PHE A 45 0.58 11.14 -3.21
CA PHE A 45 1.66 11.25 -2.24
C PHE A 45 1.27 10.71 -0.85
N PRO A 46 0.18 11.16 -0.20
CA PRO A 46 -0.31 10.51 1.01
C PRO A 46 -0.61 9.01 0.83
N CYS A 47 -1.14 8.61 -0.33
CA CYS A 47 -1.40 7.21 -0.63
C CYS A 47 -0.12 6.36 -0.59
N ARG A 48 1.01 6.89 -1.08
CA ARG A 48 2.33 6.23 -0.95
C ARG A 48 2.73 6.06 0.51
N GLY A 49 2.48 7.06 1.36
CA GLY A 49 2.72 6.98 2.80
C GLY A 49 1.99 5.80 3.44
N PHE A 50 0.71 5.59 3.11
CA PHE A 50 -0.04 4.44 3.60
C PHE A 50 0.51 3.10 3.10
N TRP A 51 0.96 3.02 1.85
CA TRP A 51 1.65 1.83 1.35
C TRP A 51 2.92 1.52 2.14
N LEU A 52 3.71 2.52 2.49
CA LEU A 52 4.90 2.31 3.33
C LEU A 52 4.55 1.89 4.76
N MET A 53 3.49 2.46 5.35
CA MET A 53 3.01 2.01 6.65
C MET A 53 2.54 0.55 6.60
N ALA A 54 1.88 0.14 5.52
CA ALA A 54 1.43 -1.23 5.32
C ALA A 54 2.59 -2.21 5.16
N VAL A 55 3.61 -1.84 4.38
CA VAL A 55 4.86 -2.61 4.25
C VAL A 55 5.54 -2.73 5.62
N ARG A 56 5.64 -1.63 6.36
CA ARG A 56 6.23 -1.65 7.71
C ARG A 56 5.47 -2.54 8.68
N ALA A 57 4.14 -2.52 8.65
CA ALA A 57 3.32 -3.40 9.48
C ALA A 57 3.63 -4.88 9.20
N TRP A 58 3.70 -5.25 7.93
CA TRP A 58 4.06 -6.60 7.52
C TRP A 58 5.47 -7.01 7.99
N GLN A 59 6.46 -6.11 7.84
CA GLN A 59 7.84 -6.33 8.30
C GLN A 59 7.92 -6.59 9.82
N VAL A 60 7.14 -5.84 10.60
CA VAL A 60 7.09 -6.02 12.06
C VAL A 60 6.45 -7.36 12.42
N GLU A 61 5.35 -7.74 11.76
CA GLU A 61 4.66 -9.01 12.00
C GLU A 61 5.54 -10.22 11.68
N HIS A 62 6.34 -10.14 10.61
CA HIS A 62 7.18 -11.24 10.12
C HIS A 62 8.63 -11.18 10.59
N ALA A 63 8.99 -10.18 11.41
CA ALA A 63 10.36 -9.92 11.86
C ALA A 63 11.40 -9.94 10.70
N THR A 64 11.05 -9.34 9.56
CA THR A 64 11.88 -9.37 8.34
C THR A 64 11.91 -8.03 7.61
N THR A 65 12.83 -7.89 6.65
CA THR A 65 12.95 -6.68 5.83
C THR A 65 12.14 -6.78 4.54
N ALA A 66 11.69 -5.64 4.01
CA ALA A 66 11.01 -5.61 2.70
C ALA A 66 11.91 -6.09 1.55
N ASP A 67 13.24 -5.97 1.69
CA ASP A 67 14.21 -6.49 0.73
C ASP A 67 14.12 -8.01 0.59
N SER A 68 13.78 -8.73 1.66
CA SER A 68 13.64 -10.19 1.63
C SER A 68 12.52 -10.64 0.69
N ILE A 69 11.47 -9.82 0.53
CA ILE A 69 10.35 -10.10 -0.38
C ILE A 69 10.87 -10.27 -1.80
N GLY A 70 11.77 -9.41 -2.27
CA GLY A 70 12.31 -9.49 -3.64
C GLY A 70 12.99 -10.83 -3.96
N ALA A 71 13.59 -11.46 -2.94
CA ALA A 71 14.31 -12.73 -3.05
C ALA A 71 13.41 -13.97 -2.90
N MET A 72 12.12 -13.80 -2.54
CA MET A 72 11.21 -14.93 -2.38
C MET A 72 10.74 -15.49 -3.74
N PRO A 73 10.35 -16.77 -3.80
CA PRO A 73 9.64 -17.33 -4.95
C PRO A 73 8.36 -16.53 -5.28
N PRO A 74 7.93 -16.48 -6.56
CA PRO A 74 6.78 -15.69 -7.00
C PRO A 74 5.49 -15.92 -6.19
N GLU A 75 5.21 -17.16 -5.80
CA GLU A 75 4.03 -17.49 -4.98
C GLU A 75 4.09 -16.87 -3.58
N LYS A 76 5.26 -16.92 -2.93
CA LYS A 76 5.47 -16.32 -1.61
C LYS A 76 5.44 -14.80 -1.67
N ARG A 77 5.98 -14.20 -2.75
CA ARG A 77 5.86 -12.75 -2.99
C ARG A 77 4.42 -12.31 -3.21
N ALA A 78 3.61 -13.11 -3.91
CA ALA A 78 2.20 -12.84 -4.08
C ALA A 78 1.46 -12.89 -2.73
N ALA A 79 1.76 -13.87 -1.88
CA ALA A 79 1.20 -13.97 -0.54
C ALA A 79 1.56 -12.74 0.32
N ALA A 80 2.84 -12.37 0.38
CA ALA A 80 3.31 -11.19 1.10
C ALA A 80 2.64 -9.90 0.59
N ALA A 81 2.56 -9.72 -0.73
CA ALA A 81 1.89 -8.56 -1.31
C ALA A 81 0.40 -8.50 -0.98
N ARG A 82 -0.27 -9.64 -0.84
CA ARG A 82 -1.68 -9.69 -0.46
C ARG A 82 -1.90 -9.34 1.01
N GLU A 83 -0.99 -9.78 1.90
CA GLU A 83 -0.98 -9.38 3.31
C GLU A 83 -0.69 -7.88 3.46
N ILE A 84 0.28 -7.35 2.70
CA ILE A 84 0.55 -5.91 2.67
C ILE A 84 -0.68 -5.13 2.20
N ALA A 85 -1.39 -5.59 1.17
CA ALA A 85 -2.65 -4.96 0.74
C ALA A 85 -3.72 -5.00 1.84
N LYS A 86 -3.79 -6.08 2.64
CA LYS A 86 -4.68 -6.16 3.81
C LYS A 86 -4.27 -5.15 4.90
N HIS A 87 -2.99 -4.99 5.20
CA HIS A 87 -2.55 -3.94 6.13
C HIS A 87 -2.90 -2.55 5.62
N PHE A 88 -2.72 -2.29 4.32
CA PHE A 88 -3.13 -1.02 3.71
C PHE A 88 -4.64 -0.79 3.91
N ARG A 89 -5.45 -1.81 3.62
CA ARG A 89 -6.90 -1.78 3.82
C ARG A 89 -7.28 -1.47 5.26
N ASP A 90 -6.62 -2.08 6.23
CA ASP A 90 -6.90 -1.87 7.65
C ASP A 90 -6.44 -0.49 8.14
N ILE A 91 -5.34 0.06 7.60
CA ILE A 91 -4.85 1.41 7.91
C ILE A 91 -5.79 2.45 7.31
N VAL A 92 -6.04 2.36 6.01
CA VAL A 92 -6.86 3.32 5.27
C VAL A 92 -8.32 3.23 5.69
N GLY A 93 -8.85 2.02 5.87
CA GLY A 93 -10.23 1.79 6.31
C GLY A 93 -10.56 2.45 7.65
N LYS A 94 -9.59 2.62 8.55
CA LYS A 94 -9.75 3.34 9.83
C LYS A 94 -9.79 4.86 9.66
N GLN A 95 -9.30 5.38 8.53
CA GLN A 95 -9.24 6.81 8.23
C GLN A 95 -10.37 7.28 7.32
N LEU A 96 -11.17 6.35 6.81
CA LEU A 96 -12.41 6.65 6.10
C LEU A 96 -13.45 7.19 7.08
N ARG A 97 -14.10 8.28 6.70
CA ARG A 97 -15.22 8.84 7.47
C ARG A 97 -16.48 8.00 7.37
N ASP A 98 -16.70 7.35 6.22
CA ASP A 98 -17.83 6.45 5.99
C ASP A 98 -17.38 4.97 5.97
N PRO A 99 -17.83 4.14 6.94
CA PRO A 99 -17.55 2.71 6.97
C PRO A 99 -18.06 1.94 5.73
N ARG A 100 -19.05 2.47 5.00
CA ARG A 100 -19.63 1.84 3.80
C ARG A 100 -18.68 1.88 2.60
N GLU A 101 -17.69 2.77 2.61
CA GLU A 101 -16.69 2.86 1.54
C GLU A 101 -15.65 1.71 1.62
N GLN A 102 -15.65 0.89 2.68
CA GLN A 102 -14.73 -0.25 2.81
C GLN A 102 -14.84 -1.27 1.67
N SER A 103 -16.06 -1.66 1.26
CA SER A 103 -16.23 -2.63 0.16
C SER A 103 -15.74 -2.08 -1.18
N ARG A 104 -15.71 -0.75 -1.33
CA ARG A 104 -15.18 -0.09 -2.53
C ARG A 104 -13.66 -0.02 -2.49
N LEU A 105 -13.07 0.19 -1.30
CA LEU A 105 -11.63 0.08 -1.08
C LEU A 105 -11.12 -1.33 -1.42
N ASP A 106 -11.82 -2.37 -0.98
CA ASP A 106 -11.44 -3.76 -1.25
C ASP A 106 -11.29 -4.02 -2.76
N ARG A 107 -12.23 -3.54 -3.59
CA ARG A 107 -12.15 -3.67 -5.05
C ARG A 107 -10.97 -2.93 -5.66
N VAL A 108 -10.68 -1.72 -5.18
CA VAL A 108 -9.53 -0.94 -5.65
C VAL A 108 -8.21 -1.66 -5.32
N LEU A 109 -8.16 -2.35 -4.19
CA LEU A 109 -6.99 -3.13 -3.77
C LEU A 109 -6.84 -4.43 -4.56
N ASP A 110 -7.94 -5.09 -4.93
CA ASP A 110 -7.90 -6.22 -5.85
C ASP A 110 -7.33 -5.81 -7.22
N ASP A 111 -7.75 -4.66 -7.76
CA ASP A 111 -7.18 -4.09 -8.99
C ASP A 111 -5.67 -3.82 -8.85
N ALA A 112 -5.26 -3.24 -7.71
CA ALA A 112 -3.87 -2.93 -7.45
C ALA A 112 -3.01 -4.19 -7.30
N PHE A 113 -3.57 -5.23 -6.68
CA PHE A 113 -2.91 -6.52 -6.55
C PHE A 113 -2.76 -7.21 -7.92
N ALA A 114 -3.78 -7.16 -8.77
CA ALA A 114 -3.68 -7.66 -10.14
C ALA A 114 -2.59 -6.93 -10.93
N HIS A 115 -2.49 -5.60 -10.78
CA HIS A 115 -1.42 -4.79 -11.38
C HIS A 115 -0.04 -5.22 -10.86
N TYR A 116 0.09 -5.43 -9.55
CA TYR A 116 1.33 -5.90 -8.93
C TYR A 116 1.77 -7.25 -9.52
N LEU A 117 0.85 -8.23 -9.59
CA LEU A 117 1.15 -9.55 -10.14
C LEU A 117 1.64 -9.47 -11.60
N ALA A 118 0.96 -8.65 -12.40
CA ALA A 118 1.27 -8.52 -13.82
C ALA A 118 2.61 -7.82 -14.12
N ARG A 119 3.11 -6.95 -13.22
CA ARG A 119 4.25 -6.08 -13.50
C ARG A 119 5.49 -6.39 -12.66
N TYR A 120 5.30 -6.81 -11.41
CA TYR A 120 6.38 -6.94 -10.43
C TYR A 120 6.60 -8.38 -9.95
N ASN A 121 5.62 -9.28 -10.10
CA ASN A 121 5.74 -10.66 -9.60
C ASN A 121 6.21 -11.69 -10.64
N LYS A 122 6.63 -11.27 -11.83
CA LYS A 122 6.95 -12.17 -12.97
C LYS A 122 8.31 -12.88 -12.91
N ARG A 123 9.17 -12.56 -11.92
CA ARG A 123 10.58 -12.97 -11.90
C ARG A 123 10.90 -14.05 -10.89
#